data_AF-A0A671YSZ4-F1
#
_entry.id   AF-A0A671YSZ4-F1
#
_cell.length_a   1.000
_cell.length_b   1.000
_cell.length_c   1.000
_cell.angle_alpha   90.00
_cell.angle_beta   90.00
_cell.angle_gamma   90.00
#
_symmetry.space_group_name_H-M   'P 1'
#
loop_
_entity.id
_entity.type
_entity.pdbx_description
1 polymer ?
#
loop_
_entity_poly.entity_id
_entity_poly.type
_entity_poly.pdbx_seq_one_letter_code
_entity_poly.pdbx_strand_id
1 'polypeptide(L)'
;LCREEAAELSSLKSQLQDLEVPLFAVVKENIGKELDGFKKYFSGKVYLDQKRNFYGPQERWMFLSMFLRIGVWRSLWRAYRRGFGGNLRGEGLVLGGVFVIGPGDQGILLEHREKEFGDKVNTLAVLRMARKITIQLPLNHSYCF
;
A
#
# COMPACT_ATOMS: atom_id res chain seq x y z
N LEU A 1 -7.53 8.99 -2.50
CA LEU A 1 -7.73 7.55 -2.21
C LEU A 1 -6.45 6.94 -1.65
N CYS A 2 -5.29 7.05 -2.31
CA CYS A 2 -4.01 6.54 -1.78
C CYS A 2 -3.66 7.04 -0.36
N ARG A 3 -3.96 8.30 -0.02
CA ARG A 3 -3.73 8.84 1.35
C ARG A 3 -4.65 8.22 2.41
N GLU A 4 -5.88 7.88 2.02
CA GLU A 4 -6.85 7.25 2.92
C GLU A 4 -6.44 5.81 3.22
N GLU A 5 -6.06 5.07 2.18
CA GLU A 5 -5.54 3.70 2.33
C GLU A 5 -4.23 3.67 3.12
N ALA A 6 -3.32 4.61 2.85
CA ALA A 6 -2.10 4.76 3.63
C ALA A 6 -2.38 4.98 5.12
N ALA A 7 -3.38 5.83 5.46
CA ALA A 7 -3.80 6.05 6.84
C ALA A 7 -4.43 4.80 7.46
N GLU A 8 -5.22 4.04 6.70
CA GLU A 8 -5.81 2.77 7.17
C GLU A 8 -4.72 1.71 7.40
N LEU A 9 -3.77 1.51 6.50
CA LEU A 9 -2.64 0.59 6.69
C LEU A 9 -1.74 1.03 7.86
N SER A 10 -1.55 2.35 7.99
CA SER A 10 -0.82 2.97 9.09
C SER A 10 -1.46 2.68 10.46
N SER A 11 -2.79 2.58 10.53
CA SER A 11 -3.51 2.19 11.75
C SER A 11 -3.20 0.75 12.21
N LEU A 12 -2.77 -0.12 11.28
CA LEU A 12 -2.36 -1.49 11.57
C LEU A 12 -0.91 -1.58 12.06
N LYS A 13 -0.14 -0.48 11.99
CA LYS A 13 1.30 -0.51 12.28
C LYS A 13 1.61 -1.07 13.66
N SER A 14 0.87 -0.69 14.71
CA SER A 14 1.10 -1.21 16.06
C SER A 14 0.95 -2.73 16.11
N GLN A 15 -0.12 -3.26 15.53
CA GLN A 15 -0.38 -4.70 15.47
C GLN A 15 0.67 -5.45 14.63
N LEU A 16 1.19 -4.83 13.58
CA LEU A 16 2.26 -5.42 12.77
C LEU A 16 3.61 -5.38 13.51
N GLN A 17 3.87 -4.32 14.29
CA GLN A 17 5.05 -4.22 15.14
C GLN A 17 5.05 -5.27 16.25
N ASP A 18 3.89 -5.54 16.87
CA ASP A 18 3.73 -6.63 17.86
C ASP A 18 4.00 -8.01 17.25
N LEU A 19 3.84 -8.15 15.93
CA LEU A 19 4.12 -9.37 15.16
C LEU A 19 5.52 -9.39 14.55
N GLU A 20 6.34 -8.36 14.82
CA GLU A 20 7.67 -8.15 14.24
C GLU A 20 7.67 -8.06 12.70
N VAL A 21 6.52 -7.71 12.10
CA VAL A 21 6.36 -7.56 10.65
C VAL A 21 6.54 -6.08 10.27
N PRO A 22 7.58 -5.71 9.50
CA PRO A 22 7.79 -4.33 9.10
C PRO A 22 6.80 -3.92 8.01
N LEU A 23 6.35 -2.66 8.07
CA LEU A 23 5.46 -2.06 7.09
C LEU A 23 6.22 -1.08 6.18
N PHE A 24 6.16 -1.33 4.86
CA PHE A 24 6.83 -0.55 3.83
C PHE A 24 5.85 -0.02 2.78
N ALA A 25 6.11 1.17 2.26
CA ALA A 25 5.42 1.71 1.08
C ALA A 25 6.45 1.98 -0.02
N VAL A 26 6.09 1.65 -1.27
CA VAL A 26 6.93 1.90 -2.45
C VAL A 26 6.22 2.87 -3.35
N VAL A 27 6.83 4.03 -3.59
CA VAL A 27 6.29 5.09 -4.45
C VAL A 27 7.12 5.22 -5.71
N LYS A 28 6.50 5.52 -6.84
CA LYS A 28 7.18 5.66 -8.15
C LYS A 28 7.85 7.02 -8.39
N GLU A 29 7.35 8.07 -7.75
CA GLU A 29 7.81 9.43 -8.04
C GLU A 29 8.09 10.22 -6.76
N ASN A 30 9.18 11.00 -6.80
CA ASN A 30 9.47 12.02 -5.80
C ASN A 30 8.88 13.35 -6.26
N ILE A 31 7.54 13.42 -6.40
CA ILE A 31 6.87 14.71 -6.60
C ILE A 31 6.94 15.41 -5.25
N GLY A 32 7.98 16.21 -5.00
CA GLY A 32 8.44 16.60 -3.66
C GLY A 32 7.36 16.87 -2.60
N LYS A 33 6.30 17.64 -2.93
CA LYS A 33 5.20 17.93 -1.99
C LYS A 33 4.24 16.77 -1.72
N GLU A 34 4.09 15.83 -2.66
CA GLU A 34 3.22 14.67 -2.49
C GLU A 34 3.84 13.59 -1.64
N LEU A 35 5.17 13.40 -1.72
CA LEU A 35 5.88 12.46 -0.86
C LEU A 35 5.79 12.88 0.61
N ASP A 36 6.05 14.15 0.89
CA ASP A 36 5.94 14.69 2.25
C ASP A 36 4.49 14.67 2.75
N GLY A 37 3.54 14.96 1.86
CA GLY A 37 2.11 14.79 2.13
C GLY A 37 1.74 13.35 2.44
N PHE A 38 2.29 12.36 1.72
CA PHE A 38 2.02 10.94 1.92
C PHE A 38 2.65 10.41 3.20
N LYS A 39 3.90 10.78 3.49
CA LYS A 39 4.59 10.45 4.74
C LYS A 39 3.80 10.88 5.98
N LYS A 40 3.03 11.97 5.89
CA LYS A 40 2.15 12.41 6.99
C LYS A 40 1.02 11.41 7.29
N TYR A 41 0.57 10.64 6.31
CA TYR A 41 -0.50 9.65 6.47
C TYR A 41 0.03 8.22 6.65
N PHE A 42 1.30 7.96 6.31
CA PHE A 42 1.90 6.64 6.39
C PHE A 42 3.00 6.56 7.45
N SER A 43 2.78 5.73 8.47
CA SER A 43 3.74 5.58 9.59
C SER A 43 4.90 4.61 9.31
N GLY A 44 4.89 3.88 8.21
CA GLY A 44 5.95 2.92 7.83
C GLY A 44 7.12 3.57 7.09
N LYS A 45 8.13 2.78 6.69
CA LYS A 45 9.22 3.32 5.85
C LYS A 45 8.73 3.44 4.41
N VAL A 46 9.05 4.56 3.76
CA VAL A 46 8.69 4.82 2.36
C VAL A 46 9.94 4.76 1.50
N TYR A 47 9.90 3.96 0.44
CA TYR A 47 10.95 3.79 -0.54
C TYR A 47 10.51 4.34 -1.90
N LEU A 48 11.45 4.93 -2.63
CA LEU A 48 11.23 5.40 -3.99
C LEU A 48 11.74 4.35 -4.98
N ASP A 49 10.85 3.82 -5.81
CA ASP A 49 11.20 2.98 -6.94
C ASP A 49 11.40 3.83 -8.19
N GLN A 50 12.62 4.35 -8.36
CA GLN A 50 12.98 5.17 -9.52
C GLN A 50 12.88 4.40 -10.85
N LYS A 51 13.06 3.08 -10.82
CA LYS A 51 13.04 2.24 -12.01
C LYS A 51 11.62 1.77 -12.37
N ARG A 52 10.64 2.02 -11.50
CA ARG A 52 9.24 1.59 -11.62
C ARG A 52 9.08 0.07 -11.82
N ASN A 53 10.05 -0.73 -11.38
CA ASN A 53 10.04 -2.18 -11.53
C ASN A 53 8.89 -2.85 -10.75
N PHE A 54 8.49 -2.29 -9.61
CA PHE A 54 7.36 -2.82 -8.82
C PHE A 54 6.01 -2.66 -9.52
N TYR A 55 5.90 -1.71 -10.44
CA TYR A 55 4.67 -1.45 -11.20
C TYR A 55 4.56 -2.35 -12.45
N GLY A 56 5.61 -3.13 -12.73
CA GLY A 56 5.71 -4.04 -13.86
C GLY A 56 6.00 -3.32 -15.19
N PRO A 57 6.28 -4.07 -16.27
CA PRO A 57 6.61 -3.51 -17.58
C PRO A 57 5.43 -2.78 -18.24
N GLN A 58 4.21 -3.01 -17.76
CA GLN A 58 2.99 -2.39 -18.28
C GLN A 58 2.26 -1.64 -17.17
N GLU A 59 2.48 -0.32 -17.14
CA GLU A 59 1.78 0.56 -16.21
C GLU A 59 0.28 0.54 -16.54
N ARG A 60 -0.55 0.28 -15.51
CA ARG A 60 -2.00 0.23 -15.64
C ARG A 60 -2.58 1.61 -15.43
N TRP A 61 -2.60 2.40 -16.50
CA TRP A 61 -3.19 3.73 -16.49
C TRP A 61 -4.70 3.64 -16.60
N MET A 62 -5.39 4.23 -15.64
CA MET A 62 -6.84 4.24 -15.61
C MET A 62 -7.42 5.63 -15.87
N PHE A 63 -7.00 6.29 -16.96
CA PHE A 63 -7.46 7.65 -17.27
C PHE A 63 -8.92 7.67 -17.73
N LEU A 64 -9.25 6.91 -18.78
CA LEU A 64 -10.58 6.96 -19.41
C LEU A 64 -11.63 6.15 -18.63
N SER A 65 -11.27 4.97 -18.12
CA SER A 65 -12.20 4.11 -17.37
C SER A 65 -12.52 4.64 -15.97
N MET A 66 -11.80 5.64 -15.45
CA MET A 66 -12.17 6.32 -14.21
C MET A 66 -13.53 7.02 -14.32
N PHE A 67 -13.81 7.61 -15.49
CA PHE A 67 -15.06 8.34 -15.73
C PHE A 67 -16.26 7.42 -15.91
N LEU A 68 -16.06 6.23 -16.50
CA LEU A 68 -17.13 5.25 -16.73
C LEU A 68 -17.55 4.47 -15.47
N ARG A 69 -16.69 4.36 -14.46
CA ARG A 69 -16.96 3.51 -13.28
C ARG A 69 -17.57 4.31 -12.13
N ILE A 70 -18.87 4.10 -11.88
CA ILE A 70 -19.63 4.73 -10.78
C ILE A 70 -19.00 4.44 -9.41
N GLY A 71 -18.35 3.28 -9.23
CA GLY A 71 -17.64 2.92 -7.98
C GLY A 71 -16.54 3.92 -7.61
N VAL A 72 -15.75 4.36 -8.59
CA VAL A 72 -14.68 5.32 -8.38
C VAL A 72 -15.22 6.69 -7.96
N TRP A 73 -16.33 7.14 -8.58
CA TRP A 73 -17.01 8.38 -8.20
C TRP A 73 -17.53 8.34 -6.76
N ARG A 74 -18.10 7.21 -6.30
CA ARG A 74 -18.53 7.03 -4.91
C ARG A 74 -17.36 7.10 -3.93
N SER A 75 -16.23 6.48 -4.28
CA SER A 75 -15.01 6.50 -3.46
C SER A 75 -14.39 7.90 -3.41
N LEU A 76 -14.32 8.61 -4.54
CA LEU A 76 -13.89 10.01 -4.62
C LEU A 76 -14.78 10.93 -3.76
N TRP A 77 -16.10 10.79 -3.85
CA TRP A 77 -17.04 11.56 -3.03
C TRP A 77 -16.84 11.29 -1.53
N ARG A 78 -16.61 10.04 -1.15
CA ARG A 78 -16.34 9.66 0.24
C ARG A 78 -15.03 10.27 0.76
N ALA A 79 -13.96 10.18 -0.03
CA ALA A 79 -12.67 10.77 0.31
C ALA A 79 -12.76 12.31 0.42
N TYR A 80 -13.50 12.95 -0.48
CA TYR A 80 -13.77 14.39 -0.44
C TYR A 80 -14.50 14.80 0.85
N ARG A 81 -15.55 14.08 1.26
CA ARG A 81 -16.24 14.33 2.55
C ARG A 81 -15.32 14.15 3.76
N ARG A 82 -14.34 13.25 3.67
CA ARG A 82 -13.35 13.00 4.73
C ARG A 82 -12.18 14.00 4.72
N GLY A 83 -12.21 15.02 3.85
CA GLY A 83 -11.18 16.06 3.77
C GLY A 83 -9.91 15.65 3.03
N PHE A 84 -9.90 14.49 2.35
CA PHE A 84 -8.79 14.08 1.52
C PHE A 84 -8.91 14.74 0.14
N GLY A 85 -8.33 15.93 -0.01
CA GLY A 85 -8.24 16.61 -1.30
C GLY A 85 -7.42 15.79 -2.32
N GLY A 86 -8.05 15.41 -3.43
CA GLY A 86 -7.40 14.73 -4.55
C GLY A 86 -6.83 15.73 -5.54
N ASN A 87 -5.56 15.61 -5.86
CA ASN A 87 -4.94 16.35 -6.96
C ASN A 87 -5.00 15.44 -8.20
N LEU A 88 -5.81 15.81 -9.20
CA LEU A 88 -5.83 15.11 -10.50
C LEU A 88 -4.64 15.50 -11.39
N ARG A 89 -3.85 16.49 -10.96
CA ARG A 89 -2.59 16.91 -11.59
C ARG A 89 -1.43 16.10 -11.03
N GLY A 90 -1.26 14.90 -11.57
CA GLY A 90 -0.19 13.97 -11.25
C GLY A 90 -0.54 12.58 -11.78
N GLU A 91 0.44 11.70 -11.91
CA GLU A 91 0.24 10.31 -12.32
C GLU A 91 -0.51 9.47 -11.24
N GLY A 92 -1.42 10.06 -10.47
CA GLY A 92 -2.29 9.42 -9.48
C GLY A 92 -3.40 8.56 -10.09
N LEU A 93 -3.19 8.12 -11.33
CA LEU A 93 -4.07 7.27 -12.14
C LEU A 93 -3.47 5.87 -12.38
N VAL A 94 -2.33 5.59 -11.73
CA VAL A 94 -1.77 4.25 -11.65
C VAL A 94 -2.36 3.53 -10.44
N LEU A 95 -2.80 2.29 -10.68
CA LEU A 95 -3.31 1.40 -9.64
C LEU A 95 -2.19 0.92 -8.73
N GLY A 96 -2.45 0.89 -7.44
CA GLY A 96 -1.56 0.35 -6.44
C GLY A 96 -1.74 -1.15 -6.22
N GLY A 97 -1.04 -1.63 -5.20
CA GLY A 97 -1.21 -2.98 -4.68
C GLY A 97 -0.59 -3.13 -3.31
N VAL A 98 -1.06 -4.12 -2.57
CA VAL A 98 -0.57 -4.50 -1.26
C VAL A 98 -0.05 -5.92 -1.33
N PHE A 99 1.15 -6.12 -0.83
CA PHE A 99 1.83 -7.40 -0.81
C PHE A 99 2.19 -7.78 0.62
N VAL A 100 1.97 -9.04 0.97
CA VAL A 100 2.50 -9.65 2.20
C VAL A 100 3.55 -10.66 1.76
N ILE A 101 4.79 -10.43 2.15
CA ILE A 101 5.95 -11.24 1.76
C ILE A 101 6.37 -12.06 2.97
N GLY A 102 6.50 -13.37 2.79
CA GLY A 102 6.97 -14.29 3.82
C GLY A 102 8.50 -14.22 4.02
N PRO A 103 9.01 -14.71 5.16
CA PRO A 103 10.43 -14.73 5.47
C PRO A 103 11.20 -15.69 4.56
N GLY A 104 12.46 -15.35 4.24
CA GLY A 104 13.34 -16.17 3.42
C GLY A 104 12.78 -16.43 2.02
N ASP A 105 12.77 -17.70 1.62
CA ASP A 105 12.36 -18.13 0.29
C ASP A 105 10.85 -18.46 0.19
N GLN A 106 10.06 -18.09 1.19
CA GLN A 106 8.62 -18.38 1.20
C GLN A 106 7.82 -17.58 0.15
N GLY A 107 8.39 -16.49 -0.35
CA GLY A 107 7.80 -15.69 -1.42
C GLY A 107 6.59 -14.86 -0.98
N ILE A 108 5.66 -14.59 -1.90
CA ILE A 108 4.50 -13.71 -1.67
C ILE A 108 3.33 -14.53 -1.11
N LEU A 109 2.90 -14.22 0.11
CA LEU A 109 1.79 -14.88 0.80
C LEU A 109 0.43 -14.26 0.46
N LEU A 110 0.41 -12.96 0.20
CA LEU A 110 -0.78 -12.24 -0.23
C LEU A 110 -0.39 -11.22 -1.27
N GLU A 111 -1.09 -11.24 -2.39
CA GLU A 111 -1.01 -10.24 -3.43
C GLU A 111 -2.40 -9.67 -3.66
N HIS A 112 -2.57 -8.40 -3.34
CA HIS A 112 -3.77 -7.64 -3.68
C HIS A 112 -3.39 -6.53 -4.65
N ARG A 113 -3.71 -6.70 -5.93
CA ARG A 113 -3.56 -5.62 -6.93
C ARG A 113 -4.90 -4.92 -7.06
N GLU A 114 -4.90 -3.60 -6.88
CA GLU A 114 -6.12 -2.81 -7.07
C GLU A 114 -6.62 -2.96 -8.51
N LYS A 115 -7.88 -3.38 -8.66
CA LYS A 115 -8.53 -3.42 -9.99
C LYS A 115 -9.15 -2.09 -10.37
N GLU A 116 -9.48 -1.27 -9.38
CA GLU A 116 -10.11 0.04 -9.48
C GLU A 116 -9.64 0.95 -8.35
N PHE A 117 -9.74 2.27 -8.54
CA PHE A 117 -9.42 3.23 -7.50
C PHE A 117 -10.32 3.08 -6.28
N GLY A 118 -9.72 2.75 -5.14
CA GLY A 118 -10.43 2.51 -3.88
C GLY A 118 -10.89 1.06 -3.71
N ASP A 119 -10.39 0.12 -4.53
CA ASP A 119 -10.44 -1.32 -4.28
C ASP A 119 -9.48 -1.69 -3.14
N LYS A 120 -9.90 -1.33 -1.92
CA LYS A 120 -9.08 -1.46 -0.72
C LYS A 120 -8.78 -2.92 -0.39
N VAL A 121 -7.55 -3.17 0.02
CA VAL A 121 -7.18 -4.48 0.57
C VAL A 121 -8.00 -4.77 1.85
N ASN A 122 -8.35 -6.04 2.04
CA ASN A 122 -8.96 -6.47 3.30
C ASN A 122 -7.89 -6.46 4.42
N THR A 123 -7.96 -5.47 5.30
CA THR A 123 -7.03 -5.29 6.43
C THR A 123 -6.98 -6.49 7.37
N LEU A 124 -8.10 -7.21 7.55
CA LEU A 124 -8.13 -8.46 8.34
C LEU A 124 -7.38 -9.59 7.64
N ALA A 125 -7.44 -9.67 6.31
CA ALA A 125 -6.67 -10.65 5.55
C ALA A 125 -5.16 -10.38 5.67
N VAL A 126 -4.75 -9.11 5.59
CA VAL A 126 -3.35 -8.68 5.80
C VAL A 126 -2.87 -9.10 7.20
N LEU A 127 -3.61 -8.75 8.26
CA LEU A 127 -3.27 -9.14 9.63
C LEU A 127 -3.22 -10.66 9.82
N ARG A 128 -4.16 -11.39 9.22
CA ARG A 128 -4.18 -12.87 9.31
C ARG A 128 -2.94 -13.48 8.65
N MET A 129 -2.50 -12.95 7.51
CA MET A 129 -1.28 -13.43 6.85
C MET A 129 -0.03 -13.00 7.60
N ALA A 130 0.01 -11.78 8.14
CA ALA A 130 1.10 -11.33 9.00
C ALA A 130 1.27 -12.23 10.23
N ARG A 131 0.19 -12.65 10.88
CA ARG A 131 0.24 -13.62 11.99
C ARG A 131 0.81 -14.98 11.58
N LYS A 132 0.55 -15.44 10.35
CA LYS A 132 1.12 -16.70 9.86
C LYS A 132 2.63 -16.62 9.69
N ILE A 133 3.17 -15.46 9.33
CA ILE A 133 4.61 -15.22 9.23
C ILE A 133 5.28 -15.44 10.60
N THR A 134 4.76 -14.82 11.65
CA THR A 134 5.34 -14.93 13.00
C THR A 134 5.32 -16.37 13.53
N ILE A 135 4.27 -17.13 13.23
CA ILE A 135 4.16 -18.55 13.65
C ILE A 135 5.20 -19.44 12.93
N GLN A 136 5.66 -19.02 11.75
CA GLN A 136 6.62 -19.77 10.92
C GLN A 136 8.07 -19.31 11.07
N LEU A 137 8.34 -18.20 11.76
CA LEU A 137 9.69 -17.83 12.18
C LEU A 137 10.12 -18.79 13.30
N PRO A 138 11.05 -19.73 13.07
CA PRO A 138 11.64 -20.45 14.18
C PRO A 138 12.38 -19.42 15.06
N LEU A 139 12.17 -19.49 16.37
CA LEU A 139 12.76 -18.66 17.44
C LEU A 139 14.31 -18.71 17.54
N ASN A 140 15.03 -19.08 16.47
CA ASN A 140 16.48 -19.26 16.48
C ASN A 140 17.16 -18.34 15.47
N HIS A 141 17.31 -17.06 15.83
CA HIS A 141 18.39 -16.25 15.27
C HIS A 141 19.13 -15.49 16.38
N SER A 142 19.78 -16.26 17.26
CA SER A 142 20.99 -15.81 17.92
C SER A 142 22.15 -15.95 16.93
N TYR A 143 22.44 -14.89 16.18
CA TYR A 143 23.79 -14.69 15.64
C TYR A 143 24.41 -13.53 16.40
N CYS A 144 25.34 -13.88 17.29
CA CYS A 144 26.31 -12.92 17.84
C CYS A 144 27.11 -12.32 16.68
N PHE A 145 27.27 -10.99 16.71
CA PHE A 145 28.31 -10.29 15.96
C PHE A 145 29.68 -10.52 16.61
#